data_AF-A0A953EGC2-F1
#
_entry.id   AF-A0A953EGC2-F1
#
_cell.length_a   1.000
_cell.length_b   1.000
_cell.length_c   1.000
_cell.angle_alpha   90.00
_cell.angle_beta   90.00
_cell.angle_gamma   90.00
#
_symmetry.space_group_name_H-M   'P 1'
#
loop_
_entity.id
_entity.type
_entity.pdbx_description
1 polymer ?
#
loop_
_entity_poly.entity_id
_entity_poly.type
_entity_poly.pdbx_seq_one_letter_code
_entity_poly.pdbx_strand_id
1 'polypeptide(L)'
;LRERFFALPRSLGRAPLPLTRQADADPAHRLYTENARWERNGVLFVTVHVPGSDNNRPMVQSGEVPPGSPREYPARNQANLAWIADAFALAERAGHRALVFAFQADLYYRDRCGRGTVEGHQDTRRALAEGAQRFGRPVLLVHGDSHFYLLDKPVPDVPNLTRLMVPGARDIRAVLVTANPAAPEPFRFQLIGQPDRPAHPGC
;
A
#
# COMPACT_ATOMS: atom_id res chain seq x y z
N LEU A 1 -8.68 -7.82 16.87
CA LEU A 1 -8.75 -6.89 15.70
C LEU A 1 -9.28 -7.60 14.46
N ARG A 2 -8.61 -8.64 13.95
CA ARG A 2 -9.03 -9.43 12.77
C ARG A 2 -10.45 -10.00 12.87
N GLU A 3 -10.79 -10.62 14.01
CA GLU A 3 -12.13 -11.16 14.29
C GLU A 3 -13.26 -10.12 14.27
N ARG A 4 -12.96 -8.83 14.39
CA ARG A 4 -13.97 -7.76 14.39
C ARG A 4 -14.07 -7.04 13.06
N PHE A 5 -12.92 -6.65 12.50
CA PHE A 5 -12.87 -5.79 11.31
C PHE A 5 -12.64 -6.56 10.01
N PHE A 6 -12.21 -7.81 10.10
CA PHE A 6 -11.86 -8.67 8.97
C PHE A 6 -12.56 -10.04 9.03
N ALA A 7 -13.65 -10.15 9.80
CA ALA A 7 -14.38 -11.41 9.99
C ALA A 7 -14.97 -11.95 8.68
N LEU A 8 -15.37 -11.07 7.77
CA LEU A 8 -16.11 -11.40 6.56
C LEU A 8 -15.39 -10.85 5.32
N PRO A 9 -15.56 -11.47 4.15
CA PRO A 9 -15.00 -11.00 2.87
C PRO A 9 -15.80 -9.81 2.29
N ARG A 10 -16.03 -8.78 3.11
CA ARG A 10 -16.72 -7.54 2.72
C ARG A 10 -16.13 -6.33 3.44
N SER A 11 -16.16 -5.18 2.80
CA SER A 11 -15.68 -3.94 3.41
C SER A 11 -16.58 -3.49 4.56
N LEU A 12 -16.06 -2.59 5.39
CA LEU A 12 -16.85 -1.87 6.37
C LEU A 12 -17.64 -0.73 5.71
N GLY A 13 -18.58 -0.13 6.45
CA GLY A 13 -19.35 1.04 6.01
C GLY A 13 -20.81 0.72 5.67
N ARG A 14 -21.56 1.76 5.27
CA ARG A 14 -23.02 1.67 5.02
C ARG A 14 -23.38 0.84 3.77
N ALA A 15 -22.49 0.77 2.79
CA ALA A 15 -22.65 -0.03 1.58
C ALA A 15 -21.40 -0.90 1.39
N PRO A 16 -21.36 -2.08 2.05
CA PRO A 16 -20.21 -2.98 1.97
C PRO A 16 -19.91 -3.42 0.53
N LEU A 17 -18.64 -3.36 0.14
CA LEU A 17 -18.15 -3.95 -1.10
C LEU A 17 -17.77 -5.41 -0.87
N PRO A 18 -18.05 -6.33 -1.81
CA PRO A 18 -17.48 -7.66 -1.77
C PRO A 18 -15.96 -7.59 -1.93
N LEU A 19 -15.22 -8.36 -1.14
CA LEU A 19 -13.76 -8.40 -1.17
C LEU A 19 -13.29 -9.82 -1.44
N THR A 20 -12.24 -9.97 -2.26
CA THR A 20 -11.43 -11.18 -2.24
C THR A 20 -10.30 -10.97 -1.25
N ARG A 21 -10.22 -11.79 -0.19
CA ARG A 21 -9.11 -11.74 0.78
C ARG A 21 -8.04 -12.76 0.39
N GLN A 22 -6.78 -12.46 0.62
CA GLN A 22 -5.69 -13.40 0.41
C GLN A 22 -5.91 -14.69 1.20
N ALA A 23 -6.36 -14.56 2.45
CA ALA A 23 -6.66 -15.70 3.31
C ALA A 23 -7.68 -16.69 2.73
N ASP A 24 -8.60 -16.22 1.86
CA ASP A 24 -9.61 -17.06 1.20
C ASP A 24 -9.13 -17.59 -0.16
N ALA A 25 -8.27 -16.83 -0.84
CA ALA A 25 -7.78 -17.14 -2.18
C ALA A 25 -6.55 -18.07 -2.17
N ASP A 26 -5.77 -18.07 -1.10
CA ASP A 26 -4.54 -18.85 -0.96
C ASP A 26 -4.45 -19.51 0.42
N PRO A 27 -4.67 -20.84 0.51
CA PRO A 27 -4.55 -21.58 1.76
C PRO A 27 -3.18 -21.47 2.44
N ALA A 28 -2.09 -21.24 1.69
CA ALA A 28 -0.76 -21.04 2.25
C ALA A 28 -0.63 -19.72 3.04
N HIS A 29 -1.55 -18.78 2.79
CA HIS A 29 -1.55 -17.43 3.37
C HIS A 29 -2.84 -17.12 4.16
N ARG A 30 -3.47 -18.15 4.75
CA ARG A 30 -4.73 -18.08 5.52
C ARG A 30 -4.76 -17.08 6.70
N LEU A 31 -3.61 -16.59 7.15
CA LEU A 31 -3.52 -15.65 8.28
C LEU A 31 -3.66 -14.17 7.86
N TYR A 32 -3.59 -13.86 6.57
CA TYR A 32 -3.52 -12.49 6.04
C TYR A 32 -4.88 -12.01 5.54
N THR A 33 -5.82 -11.87 6.47
CA THR A 33 -7.22 -11.45 6.18
C THR A 33 -7.35 -9.98 5.78
N GLU A 34 -6.35 -9.17 6.12
CA GLU A 34 -6.26 -7.73 5.81
C GLU A 34 -5.73 -7.44 4.41
N ASN A 35 -5.10 -8.42 3.77
CA ASN A 35 -4.73 -8.37 2.36
C ASN A 35 -5.99 -8.71 1.56
N ALA A 36 -6.54 -7.70 0.88
CA ALA A 36 -7.78 -7.82 0.15
C ALA A 36 -7.70 -7.10 -1.18
N ARG A 37 -8.59 -7.47 -2.11
CA ARG A 37 -8.76 -6.79 -3.38
C ARG A 37 -10.21 -6.75 -3.83
N TRP A 38 -10.52 -5.75 -4.63
CA TRP A 38 -11.82 -5.58 -5.28
C TRP A 38 -11.65 -4.76 -6.54
N GLU A 39 -12.56 -4.95 -7.49
CA GLU A 39 -12.61 -4.15 -8.71
C GLU A 39 -13.71 -3.10 -8.63
N ARG A 40 -13.44 -1.93 -9.21
CA ARG A 40 -14.49 -0.98 -9.56
C ARG A 40 -14.14 -0.25 -10.85
N ASN A 41 -15.04 -0.29 -11.83
CA ASN A 41 -14.91 0.40 -13.12
C ASN A 41 -13.56 0.09 -13.83
N GLY A 42 -13.13 -1.17 -13.83
CA GLY A 42 -11.86 -1.57 -14.46
C GLY A 42 -10.59 -1.12 -13.71
N VAL A 43 -10.71 -0.62 -12.47
CA VAL A 43 -9.57 -0.37 -11.57
C VAL A 43 -9.55 -1.48 -10.51
N LEU A 44 -8.40 -2.13 -10.34
CA LEU A 44 -8.19 -3.11 -9.28
C LEU A 44 -7.57 -2.41 -8.07
N PHE A 45 -8.25 -2.50 -6.93
CA PHE A 45 -7.78 -1.96 -5.65
C PHE A 45 -7.26 -3.11 -4.79
N VAL A 46 -6.15 -2.88 -4.11
CA VAL A 46 -5.43 -3.92 -3.36
C VAL A 46 -4.92 -3.33 -2.05
N THR A 47 -5.23 -3.96 -0.92
CA THR A 47 -4.60 -3.66 0.37
C THR A 47 -3.47 -4.64 0.63
N VAL A 48 -2.38 -4.15 1.22
CA VAL A 48 -1.22 -4.95 1.60
C VAL A 48 -0.78 -4.60 3.02
N HIS A 49 -0.57 -5.60 3.86
CA HIS A 49 -0.18 -5.42 5.26
C HIS A 49 1.31 -5.11 5.36
N VAL A 50 1.69 -3.85 5.14
CA VAL A 50 3.09 -3.39 5.27
C VAL A 50 3.17 -2.34 6.39
N PRO A 51 3.45 -2.75 7.64
CA PRO A 51 3.60 -1.82 8.76
C PRO A 51 4.90 -0.97 8.69
N GLY A 52 4.87 0.17 9.38
CA GLY A 52 5.99 1.10 9.52
C GLY A 52 7.14 0.61 10.43
N SER A 53 8.16 1.47 10.60
CA SER A 53 9.40 1.28 11.37
C SER A 53 10.35 0.13 10.96
N ASP A 54 10.23 -0.36 9.72
CA ASP A 54 10.96 -1.49 9.08
C ASP A 54 10.15 -2.79 8.91
N ASN A 55 8.82 -2.71 8.75
CA ASN A 55 7.97 -3.90 8.55
C ASN A 55 8.10 -4.90 9.71
N ASN A 56 8.40 -4.42 10.93
CA ASN A 56 8.74 -5.24 12.10
C ASN A 56 9.82 -6.30 11.80
N ARG A 57 10.80 -5.98 10.94
CA ARG A 57 11.91 -6.88 10.64
C ARG A 57 12.67 -7.23 11.94
N PRO A 58 13.12 -8.48 12.14
CA PRO A 58 13.81 -8.87 13.35
C PRO A 58 15.17 -8.18 13.42
N MET A 59 15.26 -7.15 14.26
CA MET A 59 16.48 -6.40 14.49
C MET A 59 16.58 -5.99 15.95
N VAL A 60 17.80 -5.86 16.46
CA VAL A 60 18.06 -5.36 17.81
C VAL A 60 17.91 -3.84 17.80
N GLN A 61 16.71 -3.35 18.10
CA GLN A 61 16.43 -1.90 18.19
C GLN A 61 16.71 -1.33 19.59
N SER A 62 16.58 -2.14 20.64
CA SER A 62 16.72 -1.72 22.05
C SER A 62 17.40 -2.78 22.94
N GLY A 63 18.36 -3.53 22.39
CA GLY A 63 19.02 -4.64 23.09
C GLY A 63 18.30 -5.99 22.99
N GLU A 64 17.04 -5.99 22.53
CA GLU A 64 16.26 -7.20 22.28
C GLU A 64 15.65 -7.19 20.87
N VAL A 65 15.43 -8.38 20.32
CA VAL A 65 14.63 -8.57 19.11
C VAL A 65 13.16 -8.59 19.53
N PRO A 66 12.27 -7.79 18.90
CA PRO A 66 10.86 -7.78 19.26
C PRO A 66 10.26 -9.20 19.27
N PRO A 67 9.63 -9.64 20.37
CA PRO A 67 9.05 -10.97 20.46
C PRO A 67 8.09 -11.25 19.30
N GLY A 68 8.21 -12.42 18.67
CA GLY A 68 7.36 -12.83 17.54
C GLY A 68 7.80 -12.30 16.18
N SER A 69 8.58 -11.21 16.08
CA SER A 69 9.08 -10.69 14.80
C SER A 69 9.84 -11.74 13.96
N PRO A 70 10.67 -12.65 14.51
CA PRO A 70 11.39 -13.65 13.71
C PRO A 70 10.49 -14.61 12.95
N ARG A 71 9.25 -14.82 13.42
CA ARG A 71 8.25 -15.66 12.74
C ARG A 71 7.30 -14.81 11.90
N GLU A 72 6.87 -13.67 12.42
CA GLU A 72 5.86 -12.82 11.80
C GLU A 72 6.38 -12.16 10.51
N TYR A 73 7.55 -11.51 10.55
CA TYR A 73 8.06 -10.74 9.42
C TYR A 73 8.29 -11.61 8.18
N PRO A 74 9.03 -12.74 8.22
CA PRO A 74 9.29 -13.52 7.02
C PRO A 74 7.99 -14.05 6.40
N ALA A 75 7.07 -14.56 7.23
CA ALA A 75 5.79 -15.08 6.76
C ALA A 75 4.92 -13.97 6.13
N ARG A 76 4.86 -12.78 6.77
CA ARG A 76 4.10 -11.64 6.23
C ARG A 76 4.71 -11.11 4.96
N ASN A 77 6.03 -10.98 4.90
CA ASN A 77 6.73 -10.52 3.71
C ASN A 77 6.47 -11.48 2.55
N GLN A 78 6.60 -12.79 2.77
CA GLN A 78 6.28 -13.80 1.75
C GLN A 78 4.84 -13.68 1.26
N ALA A 79 3.87 -13.57 2.17
CA ALA A 79 2.46 -13.42 1.81
C ALA A 79 2.20 -12.14 1.01
N ASN A 80 2.79 -11.00 1.43
CA ASN A 80 2.65 -9.73 0.72
C ASN A 80 3.24 -9.81 -0.69
N LEU A 81 4.41 -10.43 -0.86
CA LEU A 81 5.04 -10.58 -2.17
C LEU A 81 4.19 -11.45 -3.10
N ALA A 82 3.66 -12.57 -2.60
CA ALA A 82 2.74 -13.42 -3.35
C ALA A 82 1.45 -12.66 -3.75
N TRP A 83 0.91 -11.86 -2.82
CA TRP A 83 -0.31 -11.08 -3.07
C TRP A 83 -0.11 -9.96 -4.10
N ILE A 84 1.02 -9.25 -4.03
CA ILE A 84 1.39 -8.23 -5.01
C ILE A 84 1.56 -8.86 -6.39
N ALA A 85 2.28 -9.99 -6.47
CA ALA A 85 2.49 -10.70 -7.72
C ALA A 85 1.16 -11.17 -8.36
N ASP A 86 0.27 -11.80 -7.58
CA ASP A 86 -1.04 -12.23 -8.09
C ASP A 86 -1.95 -11.05 -8.45
N ALA A 87 -1.85 -9.90 -7.76
CA ALA A 87 -2.61 -8.71 -8.13
C ALA A 87 -2.19 -8.16 -9.50
N PHE A 88 -0.89 -8.09 -9.79
CA PHE A 88 -0.42 -7.71 -11.12
C PHE A 88 -0.84 -8.73 -12.19
N ALA A 89 -0.65 -10.02 -11.92
CA ALA A 89 -1.11 -11.07 -12.83
C ALA A 89 -2.63 -11.01 -13.06
N LEU A 90 -3.42 -10.60 -12.05
CA LEU A 90 -4.86 -10.42 -12.19
C LEU A 90 -5.18 -9.23 -13.08
N ALA A 91 -4.51 -8.12 -12.84
CA ALA A 91 -4.69 -6.92 -13.63
C ALA A 91 -4.39 -7.15 -15.12
N GLU A 92 -3.35 -7.92 -15.42
CA GLU A 92 -2.99 -8.30 -16.78
C GLU A 92 -4.02 -9.24 -17.40
N ARG A 93 -4.33 -10.38 -16.74
CA ARG A 93 -5.24 -11.40 -17.30
C ARG A 93 -6.67 -10.92 -17.48
N ALA A 94 -7.16 -10.05 -16.58
CA ALA A 94 -8.51 -9.49 -16.63
C ALA A 94 -8.58 -8.14 -17.34
N GLY A 95 -7.43 -7.60 -17.78
CA GLY A 95 -7.38 -6.36 -18.57
C GLY A 95 -7.71 -5.09 -17.78
N HIS A 96 -7.49 -5.05 -16.46
CA HIS A 96 -7.70 -3.84 -15.65
C HIS A 96 -6.90 -2.66 -16.20
N ARG A 97 -7.50 -1.48 -16.16
CA ARG A 97 -6.95 -0.24 -16.74
C ARG A 97 -5.97 0.46 -15.81
N ALA A 98 -6.09 0.23 -14.51
CA ALA A 98 -5.18 0.75 -13.50
C ALA A 98 -5.19 -0.11 -12.23
N LEU A 99 -4.15 0.04 -11.42
CA LEU A 99 -4.01 -0.58 -10.10
C LEU A 99 -3.90 0.49 -9.02
N VAL A 100 -4.48 0.22 -7.85
CA VAL A 100 -4.27 0.99 -6.62
C VAL A 100 -3.82 0.05 -5.52
N PHE A 101 -2.62 0.27 -4.98
CA PHE A 101 -2.12 -0.41 -3.80
C PHE A 101 -2.22 0.53 -2.58
N ALA A 102 -2.81 0.04 -1.49
CA ALA A 102 -2.91 0.77 -0.23
C ALA A 102 -2.21 0.01 0.90
N PHE A 103 -1.35 0.70 1.65
CA PHE A 103 -0.59 0.14 2.78
C PHE A 103 -0.20 1.25 3.77
N GLN A 104 0.34 0.88 4.93
CA GLN A 104 0.67 1.86 5.98
C GLN A 104 2.01 2.57 5.72
N ALA A 105 3.10 1.83 5.57
CA ALA A 105 4.48 2.32 5.66
C ALA A 105 4.87 3.37 4.61
N ASP A 106 5.74 4.34 4.98
CA ASP A 106 6.52 5.12 4.00
C ASP A 106 7.77 4.34 3.58
N LEU A 107 7.68 3.65 2.45
CA LEU A 107 8.75 2.79 1.93
C LEU A 107 10.02 3.56 1.49
N TYR A 108 9.96 4.89 1.36
CA TYR A 108 11.05 5.72 0.85
C TYR A 108 11.46 6.82 1.85
N TYR A 109 11.13 6.64 3.13
CA TYR A 109 11.47 7.60 4.17
C TYR A 109 12.99 7.81 4.26
N ARG A 110 13.78 6.72 4.25
CA ARG A 110 15.24 6.79 4.30
C ARG A 110 15.83 7.49 3.08
N ASP A 111 15.31 7.21 1.89
CA ASP A 111 15.76 7.84 0.64
C ASP A 111 15.55 9.36 0.67
N ARG A 112 14.45 9.82 1.27
CA ARG A 112 14.15 11.26 1.44
C ARG A 112 14.93 11.90 2.58
N CYS A 113 15.02 11.23 3.72
CA CYS A 113 15.43 11.82 4.99
C CYS A 113 16.86 11.49 5.45
N GLY A 114 17.54 10.57 4.77
CA GLY A 114 18.87 10.11 5.15
C GLY A 114 18.92 9.36 6.49
N ARG A 115 17.76 9.06 7.10
CA ARG A 115 17.61 8.39 8.40
C ARG A 115 16.48 7.37 8.37
N GLY A 116 16.51 6.43 9.31
CA GLY A 116 15.58 5.31 9.37
C GLY A 116 16.11 4.05 8.66
N THR A 117 15.25 3.05 8.58
CA THR A 117 15.54 1.70 8.07
C THR A 117 14.74 1.44 6.80
N VAL A 118 15.23 0.52 5.97
CA VAL A 118 14.61 0.21 4.67
C VAL A 118 14.66 -1.27 4.33
N GLU A 119 15.50 -2.04 5.03
CA GLU A 119 15.80 -3.45 4.78
C GLU A 119 14.54 -4.31 4.82
N GLY A 120 13.62 -4.04 5.76
CA GLY A 120 12.33 -4.71 5.88
C GLY A 120 11.33 -4.39 4.75
N HIS A 121 11.61 -3.37 3.94
CA HIS A 121 10.76 -2.89 2.85
C HIS A 121 11.34 -3.13 1.45
N GLN A 122 12.62 -3.51 1.32
CA GLN A 122 13.29 -3.62 0.02
C GLN A 122 12.58 -4.58 -0.95
N ASP A 123 12.15 -5.75 -0.48
CA ASP A 123 11.47 -6.71 -1.35
C ASP A 123 10.12 -6.19 -1.84
N THR A 124 9.37 -5.51 -0.96
CA THR A 124 8.08 -4.91 -1.32
C THR A 124 8.27 -3.79 -2.33
N ARG A 125 9.28 -2.93 -2.15
CA ARG A 125 9.64 -1.87 -3.13
C ARG A 125 9.94 -2.48 -4.49
N ARG A 126 10.78 -3.51 -4.52
CA ARG A 126 11.17 -4.21 -5.74
C ARG A 126 9.96 -4.84 -6.44
N ALA A 127 9.14 -5.58 -5.71
CA ALA A 127 7.94 -6.21 -6.27
C ALA A 127 6.93 -5.20 -6.86
N LEU A 128 6.73 -4.05 -6.20
CA LEU A 128 5.87 -2.99 -6.70
C LEU A 128 6.46 -2.30 -7.93
N ALA A 129 7.75 -1.98 -7.93
CA ALA A 129 8.44 -1.32 -9.05
C ALA A 129 8.49 -2.21 -10.29
N GLU A 130 8.96 -3.46 -10.15
CA GLU A 130 9.03 -4.43 -11.25
C GLU A 130 7.63 -4.78 -11.77
N GLY A 131 6.65 -4.97 -10.87
CA GLY A 131 5.27 -5.22 -11.25
C GLY A 131 4.65 -4.07 -12.01
N ALA A 132 4.85 -2.83 -11.55
CA ALA A 132 4.39 -1.65 -12.26
C ALA A 132 5.05 -1.53 -13.64
N GLN A 133 6.36 -1.71 -13.72
CA GLN A 133 7.10 -1.65 -14.99
C GLN A 133 6.55 -2.66 -16.01
N ARG A 134 6.30 -3.91 -15.60
CA ARG A 134 5.72 -4.94 -16.48
C ARG A 134 4.27 -4.64 -16.87
N PHE A 135 3.45 -4.18 -15.92
CA PHE A 135 2.04 -3.90 -16.17
C PHE A 135 1.84 -2.80 -17.22
N GLY A 136 2.79 -1.86 -17.32
CA GLY A 136 2.83 -0.82 -18.37
C GLY A 136 1.66 0.18 -18.34
N ARG A 137 0.75 0.04 -17.37
CA ARG A 137 -0.43 0.89 -17.15
C ARG A 137 -0.35 1.59 -15.79
N PRO A 138 -1.16 2.63 -15.53
CA PRO A 138 -1.07 3.41 -14.30
C PRO A 138 -1.21 2.58 -13.02
N VAL A 139 -0.28 2.78 -12.08
CA VAL A 139 -0.28 2.19 -10.74
C VAL A 139 -0.19 3.32 -9.71
N LEU A 140 -1.11 3.35 -8.75
CA LEU A 140 -1.11 4.30 -7.64
C LEU A 140 -0.78 3.59 -6.33
N LEU A 141 0.22 4.09 -5.60
CA LEU A 141 0.50 3.72 -4.22
C LEU A 141 -0.15 4.74 -3.29
N VAL A 142 -0.96 4.30 -2.33
CA VAL A 142 -1.58 5.16 -1.32
C VAL A 142 -1.10 4.71 0.06
N HIS A 143 -0.46 5.60 0.81
CA HIS A 143 0.02 5.29 2.15
C HIS A 143 0.10 6.51 3.06
N GLY A 144 0.52 6.30 4.31
CA GLY A 144 0.74 7.34 5.31
C GLY A 144 2.12 7.25 5.93
N ASP A 145 2.17 7.11 7.25
CA ASP A 145 3.36 6.95 8.10
C ASP A 145 4.12 8.24 8.41
N SER A 146 4.49 9.03 7.39
CA SER A 146 5.21 10.30 7.64
C SER A 146 4.30 11.52 7.86
N HIS A 147 2.98 11.34 7.74
CA HIS A 147 1.95 12.31 8.16
C HIS A 147 1.93 13.66 7.42
N PHE A 148 2.42 13.72 6.18
CA PHE A 148 2.28 14.90 5.32
C PHE A 148 1.79 14.52 3.93
N TYR A 149 1.21 15.49 3.22
CA TYR A 149 0.81 15.30 1.83
C TYR A 149 2.03 15.26 0.91
N LEU A 150 2.17 14.20 0.12
CA LEU A 150 3.15 14.11 -0.95
C LEU A 150 2.56 13.40 -2.16
N LEU A 151 2.81 13.96 -3.35
CA LEU A 151 2.49 13.35 -4.63
C LEU A 151 3.75 13.37 -5.50
N ASP A 152 4.30 12.19 -5.81
CA ASP A 152 5.54 12.08 -6.58
C ASP A 152 5.64 10.77 -7.39
N LYS A 153 6.76 10.62 -8.10
CA LYS A 153 7.20 9.39 -8.77
C LYS A 153 8.36 8.82 -7.95
N PRO A 154 8.13 7.81 -7.09
CA PRO A 154 9.14 7.36 -6.14
C PRO A 154 10.27 6.55 -6.79
N VAL A 155 10.08 6.09 -8.03
CA VAL A 155 11.07 5.32 -8.80
C VAL A 155 11.21 5.98 -10.17
N PRO A 156 12.32 6.72 -10.45
CA PRO A 156 12.48 7.50 -11.67
C PRO A 156 12.26 6.71 -12.97
N ASP A 157 12.74 5.47 -13.02
CA ASP A 157 12.67 4.61 -14.23
C ASP A 157 11.33 3.87 -14.39
N VAL A 158 10.36 4.10 -13.48
CA VAL A 158 9.03 3.48 -13.53
C VAL A 158 7.96 4.59 -13.56
N PRO A 159 7.80 5.29 -14.70
CA PRO A 159 7.00 6.51 -14.79
C PRO A 159 5.50 6.27 -14.57
N ASN A 160 5.02 5.04 -14.73
CA ASN A 160 3.62 4.68 -14.48
C ASN A 160 3.32 4.39 -12.99
N LEU A 161 4.32 4.46 -12.11
CA LEU A 161 4.15 4.32 -10.66
C LEU A 161 4.03 5.70 -10.00
N THR A 162 2.83 6.07 -9.58
CA THR A 162 2.57 7.29 -8.81
C THR A 162 2.43 6.96 -7.33
N ARG A 163 2.97 7.79 -6.44
CA ARG A 163 2.80 7.65 -5.00
C ARG A 163 2.04 8.84 -4.43
N LEU A 164 1.03 8.53 -3.64
CA LEU A 164 0.26 9.46 -2.82
C LEU A 164 0.50 9.11 -1.34
N MET A 165 1.17 10.01 -0.62
CA MET A 165 1.15 10.03 0.83
C MET A 165 0.05 10.97 1.30
N VAL A 166 -0.83 10.48 2.17
CA VAL A 166 -1.93 11.27 2.72
C VAL A 166 -1.48 12.05 3.97
N PRO A 167 -2.11 13.21 4.25
CA PRO A 167 -1.97 13.88 5.54
C PRO A 167 -2.25 12.96 6.74
N GLY A 168 -1.71 13.30 7.90
CA GLY A 168 -1.98 12.58 9.13
C GLY A 168 -1.56 13.35 10.38
N ALA A 169 -1.68 12.69 11.53
CA ALA A 169 -1.43 13.27 12.85
C ALA A 169 -2.22 14.58 13.10
N ARG A 170 -1.58 15.74 12.94
CA ARG A 170 -2.21 17.04 13.18
C ARG A 170 -2.84 17.64 11.92
N ASP A 171 -2.45 17.17 10.74
CA ASP A 171 -3.04 17.60 9.47
C ASP A 171 -4.26 16.72 9.16
N ILE A 172 -5.45 17.27 9.40
CA ILE A 172 -6.74 16.59 9.25
C ILE A 172 -7.34 16.72 7.84
N ARG A 173 -6.59 17.31 6.89
CA ARG A 173 -7.02 17.37 5.50
C ARG A 173 -7.11 15.97 4.91
N ALA A 174 -7.96 15.81 3.90
CA ALA A 174 -8.09 14.57 3.15
C ALA A 174 -7.70 14.80 1.69
N VAL A 175 -7.44 13.72 0.96
CA VAL A 175 -7.20 13.78 -0.49
C VAL A 175 -8.37 13.11 -1.19
N LEU A 176 -9.11 13.90 -1.98
CA LEU A 176 -10.08 13.37 -2.92
C LEU A 176 -9.32 12.83 -4.14
N VAL A 177 -9.41 11.53 -4.37
CA VAL A 177 -8.86 10.86 -5.56
C VAL A 177 -10.00 10.52 -6.51
N THR A 178 -10.01 11.15 -7.68
CA THR A 178 -10.96 10.83 -8.75
C THR A 178 -10.30 9.89 -9.75
N ALA A 179 -10.94 8.75 -10.01
CA ALA A 179 -10.49 7.77 -10.99
C ALA A 179 -11.35 7.84 -12.26
N ASN A 180 -10.77 8.26 -13.38
CA ASN A 180 -11.34 8.13 -14.72
C ASN A 180 -10.52 7.12 -15.54
N PRO A 181 -10.91 5.83 -15.55
CA PRO A 181 -10.17 4.79 -16.24
C PRO A 181 -10.16 4.96 -17.77
N ALA A 182 -10.95 5.86 -18.35
CA ALA A 182 -10.90 6.18 -19.78
C ALA A 182 -9.85 7.24 -20.16
N ALA A 183 -9.29 7.95 -19.19
CA ALA A 183 -8.24 8.93 -19.44
C ALA A 183 -6.84 8.28 -19.49
N PRO A 184 -5.90 8.84 -20.28
CA PRO A 184 -4.50 8.42 -20.27
C PRO A 184 -3.86 8.52 -18.87
N GLU A 185 -4.22 9.57 -18.13
CA GLU A 185 -3.92 9.73 -16.71
C GLU A 185 -5.20 9.53 -15.90
N PRO A 186 -5.43 8.34 -15.33
CA PRO A 186 -6.72 8.00 -14.74
C PRO A 186 -6.94 8.63 -13.37
N PHE A 187 -5.90 9.10 -12.68
CA PHE A 187 -6.02 9.61 -11.31
C PHE A 187 -5.86 11.12 -11.25
N ARG A 188 -6.81 11.81 -10.61
CA ARG A 188 -6.72 13.22 -10.24
C ARG A 188 -6.76 13.35 -8.72
N PHE A 189 -6.00 14.28 -8.18
CA PHE A 189 -5.82 14.46 -6.74
C PHE A 189 -6.22 15.89 -6.35
N GLN A 190 -7.08 16.00 -5.34
CA GLN A 190 -7.46 17.28 -4.76
C GLN A 190 -7.35 17.19 -3.24
N LEU A 191 -6.54 18.07 -2.65
CA LEU A 191 -6.51 18.23 -1.21
C LEU A 191 -7.76 18.98 -0.74
N ILE A 192 -8.48 18.40 0.21
CA ILE A 192 -9.74 18.93 0.74
C ILE A 192 -9.63 19.14 2.26
N GLY A 193 -10.35 20.15 2.75
CA GLY A 193 -10.31 20.57 4.15
C GLY A 193 -9.48 21.82 4.36
N GLN A 194 -9.66 22.45 5.53
CA GLN A 194 -8.88 23.62 5.90
C GLN A 194 -7.47 23.19 6.35
N PRO A 195 -6.41 23.91 5.96
CA PRO A 195 -5.08 23.67 6.50
C PRO A 195 -5.08 23.89 8.02
N ASP A 196 -5.01 22.81 8.78
CA ASP A 196 -4.80 22.84 10.23
C ASP A 196 -3.47 22.14 10.52
N ARG A 197 -2.48 22.95 10.92
CA ARG A 197 -1.09 22.51 11.21
C ARG A 197 -0.53 21.54 10.14
N PRO A 198 -0.58 21.93 8.85
CA PRO A 198 -0.05 21.09 7.79
C PRO A 198 1.45 20.84 8.00
N ALA A 199 1.85 19.58 8.02
CA ALA A 199 3.26 19.23 7.99
C ALA A 199 3.79 19.45 6.57
N HIS A 200 4.92 20.14 6.46
CA HIS A 200 5.60 20.28 5.18
C HIS A 200 6.23 18.94 4.78
N PRO A 201 6.27 18.61 3.47
CA PRO A 201 7.02 17.47 2.99
C PRO A 201 8.48 17.62 3.42
N GLY A 202 8.93 16.76 4.32
CA GLY A 202 10.22 16.94 4.95
C GLY A 202 10.53 15.89 6.00
N CYS A 203 11.64 16.15 6.66
CA CYS A 203 12.24 15.38 7.73
C CYS A 203 12.59 16.39 8.82
#